data_AF-A0A2S0LTN1-F1
#
_entry.id   AF-A0A2S0LTN1-F1
#
_cell.length_a   1.000
_cell.length_b   1.000
_cell.length_c   1.000
_cell.angle_alpha   90.00
_cell.angle_beta   90.00
_cell.angle_gamma   90.00
#
_symmetry.space_group_name_H-M   'P 1'
#
loop_
_entity.id
_entity.type
_entity.pdbx_description
1 polymer ?
#
loop_
_entity_poly.entity_id
_entity_poly.type
_entity_poly.pdbx_seq_one_letter_code
_entity_poly.pdbx_strand_id
1 'polypeptide(L)'
;MTTTRSAADDARDLPPEPTAPWILVLAGGVVLLWLGVLAWQVAVLPERVPTHFGADGRADGWSSRTGALAFSALIPLLVVLPMPLLSRLALWAPGQINAPNKEWWTATGPRLRRFERLMREDLWLITTVTLLLLVAGQVGIVLAARSGGDAMPTWILPVALVVFLVAIGAVMARMFIGGRYAAQPDLE
;
A
#
# COMPACT_ATOMS: atom_id res chain seq x y z
N MET A 1 21.04 40.20 3.63
CA MET A 1 20.58 39.06 4.47
C MET A 1 20.43 37.88 3.53
N THR A 2 21.42 36.99 3.47
CA THR A 2 21.36 35.80 2.62
C THR A 2 20.58 34.76 3.42
N THR A 3 19.33 34.51 3.08
CA THR A 3 18.58 33.40 3.68
C THR A 3 19.23 32.10 3.22
N THR A 4 19.94 31.42 4.12
CA THR A 4 20.42 30.06 3.86
C THR A 4 19.20 29.19 3.60
N ARG A 5 19.01 28.76 2.35
CA ARG A 5 17.96 27.80 2.01
C ARG A 5 18.17 26.52 2.79
N SER A 6 17.08 25.93 3.25
CA SER A 6 17.16 24.61 3.89
C SER A 6 17.33 23.53 2.83
N ALA A 7 17.91 22.39 3.20
CA ALA A 7 17.96 21.21 2.34
C ALA A 7 16.56 20.79 1.84
N ALA A 8 15.51 21.06 2.62
CA ALA A 8 14.12 20.79 2.24
C ALA A 8 13.63 21.71 1.12
N ASP A 9 14.00 22.99 1.14
CA ASP A 9 13.63 23.94 0.09
C ASP A 9 14.35 23.59 -1.22
N ASP A 10 15.66 23.32 -1.12
CA ASP A 10 16.46 22.87 -2.28
C ASP A 10 15.91 21.54 -2.84
N ALA A 11 15.56 20.59 -1.96
CA ALA A 11 14.98 19.33 -2.40
C ALA A 11 13.68 19.56 -3.18
N ARG A 12 12.79 20.45 -2.74
CA ARG A 12 11.49 20.72 -3.39
C ARG A 12 11.64 21.33 -4.78
N ASP A 13 12.68 22.14 -5.00
CA ASP A 13 12.99 22.73 -6.31
C ASP A 13 13.57 21.72 -7.32
N LEU A 14 14.15 20.60 -6.84
CA LEU A 14 14.65 19.54 -7.72
C LEU A 14 13.51 18.78 -8.42
N PRO A 15 13.73 18.32 -9.67
CA PRO A 15 12.77 17.46 -10.34
C PRO A 15 12.53 16.17 -9.55
N PRO A 16 11.30 15.63 -9.53
CA PRO A 16 11.03 14.34 -8.92
C PRO A 16 11.84 13.24 -9.61
N GLU A 17 12.55 12.42 -8.84
CA GLU A 17 13.15 11.21 -9.41
C GLU A 17 12.05 10.19 -9.76
N PRO A 18 12.14 9.47 -10.89
CA PRO A 18 11.12 8.50 -11.27
C PRO A 18 11.11 7.28 -10.34
N THR A 19 9.92 6.76 -10.05
CA THR A 19 9.74 5.44 -9.40
C THR A 19 10.18 4.34 -10.37
N ALA A 20 10.86 3.30 -9.88
CA ALA A 20 11.26 2.18 -10.72
C ALA A 20 10.09 1.57 -11.53
N PRO A 21 10.23 1.35 -12.86
CA PRO A 21 9.12 0.91 -13.71
C PRO A 21 8.46 -0.39 -13.27
N TRP A 22 9.24 -1.36 -12.76
CA TRP A 22 8.70 -2.64 -12.31
C TRP A 22 7.74 -2.50 -11.13
N ILE A 23 7.94 -1.51 -10.25
CA ILE A 23 7.03 -1.21 -9.13
C ILE A 23 5.72 -0.67 -9.67
N LEU A 24 5.78 0.23 -10.66
CA LEU A 24 4.59 0.80 -11.29
C LEU A 24 3.79 -0.25 -12.06
N VAL A 25 4.48 -1.15 -12.78
CA VAL A 25 3.85 -2.29 -13.48
C VAL A 25 3.17 -3.21 -12.46
N LEU A 26 3.84 -3.55 -11.37
CA LEU A 26 3.28 -4.38 -10.32
C LEU A 26 2.05 -3.73 -9.67
N ALA A 27 2.17 -2.47 -9.24
CA ALA A 27 1.06 -1.73 -8.63
C ALA A 27 -0.11 -1.57 -9.60
N GLY A 28 0.16 -1.23 -10.86
CA GLY A 28 -0.84 -1.14 -11.91
C GLY A 28 -1.57 -2.46 -12.15
N GLY A 29 -0.83 -3.58 -12.19
CA GLY A 29 -1.41 -4.92 -12.31
C GLY A 29 -2.36 -5.27 -11.16
N VAL A 30 -1.99 -4.96 -9.91
CA VAL A 30 -2.84 -5.19 -8.75
C VAL A 30 -4.06 -4.25 -8.74
N VAL A 31 -3.93 -3.01 -9.19
CA VAL A 31 -5.06 -2.09 -9.38
C VAL A 31 -6.05 -2.64 -10.41
N LEU A 32 -5.57 -3.14 -11.54
CA LEU A 32 -6.44 -3.75 -12.55
C LEU A 32 -7.14 -5.00 -12.00
N LEU A 33 -6.44 -5.82 -11.22
CA LEU A 33 -7.03 -6.97 -10.53
C LEU A 33 -8.14 -6.54 -9.57
N TRP A 34 -7.90 -5.52 -8.74
CA TRP A 34 -8.89 -4.96 -7.83
C TRP A 34 -10.12 -4.43 -8.58
N LEU A 35 -9.93 -3.66 -9.66
CA LEU A 35 -11.03 -3.18 -10.48
C LEU A 35 -11.83 -4.33 -11.11
N GLY A 36 -11.15 -5.41 -11.53
CA GLY A 36 -11.80 -6.62 -12.03
C GLY A 36 -12.65 -7.32 -10.96
N VAL A 37 -12.14 -7.43 -9.73
CA VAL A 37 -12.90 -8.00 -8.61
C VAL A 37 -14.06 -7.10 -8.19
N LEU A 38 -13.88 -5.78 -8.20
CA LEU A 38 -14.96 -4.83 -7.92
C LEU A 38 -16.07 -4.91 -8.98
N ALA A 39 -15.71 -5.00 -10.27
CA ALA A 39 -16.67 -5.20 -11.35
C ALA A 39 -17.42 -6.54 -11.20
N TRP A 40 -16.70 -7.60 -10.78
CA TRP A 40 -17.31 -8.88 -10.48
C TRP A 40 -18.31 -8.79 -9.32
N GLN A 41 -17.95 -8.11 -8.23
CA GLN A 41 -18.85 -7.84 -7.10
C GLN A 41 -20.11 -7.10 -7.54
N VAL A 42 -19.97 -6.05 -8.35
CA VAL A 42 -21.12 -5.31 -8.89
C VAL A 42 -22.04 -6.25 -9.67
N ALA A 43 -21.51 -7.20 -10.43
CA ALA A 43 -22.31 -8.11 -11.24
C ALA A 43 -23.06 -9.18 -10.42
N VAL A 44 -22.49 -9.67 -9.30
CA VAL A 44 -22.98 -10.91 -8.66
C VAL A 44 -23.42 -10.77 -7.21
N LEU A 45 -23.12 -9.66 -6.52
CA LEU A 45 -23.48 -9.55 -5.11
C LEU A 45 -25.00 -9.42 -4.92
N PRO A 46 -25.60 -10.22 -4.01
CA PRO A 46 -27.01 -10.10 -3.64
C PRO A 46 -27.25 -8.88 -2.75
N GLU A 47 -28.52 -8.56 -2.48
CA GLU A 47 -28.89 -7.42 -1.62
C GLU A 47 -28.37 -7.53 -0.18
N ARG A 48 -28.24 -8.75 0.35
CA ARG A 48 -27.65 -9.05 1.66
C ARG A 48 -26.32 -9.78 1.48
N VAL A 49 -25.22 -9.15 1.86
CA VAL A 49 -23.86 -9.62 1.60
C VAL A 49 -23.17 -10.02 2.90
N PRO A 50 -22.59 -11.24 3.01
CA PRO A 50 -21.73 -11.58 4.14
C PRO A 50 -20.41 -10.79 4.03
N THR A 51 -20.09 -10.00 5.06
CA THR A 51 -18.91 -9.11 5.04
C THR A 51 -17.98 -9.30 6.24
N HIS A 52 -18.43 -10.01 7.27
CA HIS A 52 -17.60 -10.42 8.40
C HIS A 52 -17.71 -11.93 8.57
N PHE A 53 -16.59 -12.56 8.93
CA PHE A 53 -16.46 -14.01 9.01
C PHE A 53 -15.76 -14.39 10.30
N GLY A 54 -16.30 -15.40 11.00
CA GLY A 54 -15.66 -16.03 12.15
C GLY A 54 -14.42 -16.83 11.75
N ALA A 55 -13.68 -17.32 12.74
CA ALA A 55 -12.49 -18.13 12.54
C ALA A 55 -12.77 -19.47 11.82
N ASP A 56 -14.02 -19.94 11.88
CA ASP A 56 -14.52 -21.12 11.18
C ASP A 56 -14.93 -20.84 9.72
N GLY A 57 -14.78 -19.58 9.26
CA GLY A 57 -15.14 -19.13 7.92
C GLY A 57 -16.62 -18.86 7.70
N ARG A 58 -17.47 -19.05 8.73
CA ARG A 58 -18.91 -18.75 8.65
C ARG A 58 -19.13 -17.25 8.79
N ALA A 59 -20.05 -16.71 8.01
CA ALA A 59 -20.47 -15.33 8.18
C ALA A 59 -21.18 -15.17 9.54
N ASP A 60 -20.75 -14.15 10.27
CA ASP A 60 -21.34 -13.69 11.53
C ASP A 60 -21.71 -12.20 11.46
N GLY A 61 -21.43 -11.53 10.33
CA GLY A 61 -21.85 -10.16 10.04
C GLY A 61 -22.17 -9.94 8.56
N TRP A 62 -23.21 -9.14 8.31
CA TRP A 62 -23.74 -8.85 6.97
C TRP A 62 -23.87 -7.35 6.73
N SER A 63 -23.83 -6.97 5.46
CA SER A 63 -24.08 -5.63 4.95
C SER A 63 -25.15 -5.66 3.86
N SER A 64 -25.67 -4.48 3.49
CA SER A 64 -26.34 -4.30 2.20
C SER A 64 -25.33 -4.40 1.04
N ARG A 65 -25.82 -4.67 -0.17
CA ARG A 65 -25.02 -4.63 -1.41
C ARG A 65 -24.27 -3.32 -1.58
N THR A 66 -24.98 -2.20 -1.42
CA THR A 66 -24.39 -0.86 -1.53
C THR A 66 -23.30 -0.64 -0.49
N GLY A 67 -23.53 -1.06 0.76
CA GLY A 67 -22.52 -0.95 1.82
C GLY A 67 -21.26 -1.78 1.52
N ALA A 68 -21.44 -3.02 1.04
CA ALA A 68 -20.32 -3.90 0.69
C ALA A 68 -19.50 -3.36 -0.48
N LEU A 69 -20.17 -2.82 -1.51
CA LEU A 69 -19.51 -2.17 -2.65
C LEU A 69 -18.80 -0.88 -2.25
N ALA A 70 -19.44 -0.05 -1.41
CA ALA A 70 -18.83 1.17 -0.88
C ALA A 70 -17.56 0.85 -0.09
N PHE A 71 -17.60 -0.15 0.79
CA PHE A 71 -16.40 -0.60 1.52
C PHE A 71 -15.31 -1.12 0.58
N SER A 72 -15.68 -1.96 -0.40
CA SER A 72 -14.75 -2.57 -1.36
C SER A 72 -14.12 -1.54 -2.31
N ALA A 73 -14.78 -0.41 -2.53
CA ALA A 73 -14.27 0.69 -3.36
C ALA A 73 -13.51 1.75 -2.55
N LEU A 74 -14.11 2.28 -1.49
CA LEU A 74 -13.64 3.47 -0.81
C LEU A 74 -12.39 3.22 0.04
N ILE A 75 -12.23 2.05 0.67
CA ILE A 75 -11.02 1.78 1.46
C ILE A 75 -9.77 1.70 0.57
N PRO A 76 -9.74 0.88 -0.50
CA PRO A 76 -8.64 0.91 -1.45
C PRO A 76 -8.38 2.32 -1.99
N LEU A 77 -9.43 3.03 -2.39
CA LEU A 77 -9.31 4.32 -3.05
C LEU A 77 -8.81 5.45 -2.14
N LEU A 78 -9.35 5.55 -0.92
CA LEU A 78 -9.11 6.68 -0.02
C LEU A 78 -8.02 6.41 1.00
N VAL A 79 -7.75 5.15 1.34
CA VAL A 79 -6.77 4.78 2.37
C VAL A 79 -5.52 4.17 1.76
N VAL A 80 -5.66 3.18 0.87
CA VAL A 80 -4.51 2.36 0.43
C VAL A 80 -3.75 2.98 -0.74
N LEU A 81 -4.45 3.40 -1.80
CA LEU A 81 -3.85 4.00 -3.00
C LEU A 81 -3.14 5.35 -2.74
N PRO A 82 -3.59 6.20 -1.80
CA PRO A 82 -2.88 7.45 -1.50
C PRO A 82 -1.60 7.27 -0.67
N MET A 83 -1.33 6.09 -0.09
CA MET A 83 -0.16 5.86 0.78
C MET A 83 1.18 6.34 0.20
N PRO A 84 1.51 6.13 -1.09
CA PRO A 84 2.78 6.61 -1.66
C PRO A 84 2.91 8.14 -1.62
N LEU A 85 1.81 8.89 -1.51
CA LEU A 85 1.84 10.34 -1.35
C LEU A 85 2.38 10.77 0.02
N LEU A 86 2.31 9.90 1.04
CA LEU A 86 2.89 10.15 2.36
C LEU A 86 4.42 10.30 2.29
N SER A 87 5.06 9.78 1.24
CA SER A 87 6.50 10.00 1.02
C SER A 87 6.86 11.48 0.95
N ARG A 88 5.94 12.33 0.46
CA ARG A 88 6.16 13.78 0.39
C ARG A 88 6.37 14.39 1.76
N LEU A 89 5.88 13.79 2.85
CA LEU A 89 6.14 14.28 4.20
C LEU A 89 7.63 14.34 4.52
N ALA A 90 8.49 13.54 3.88
CA ALA A 90 9.95 13.72 4.01
C ALA A 90 10.45 15.05 3.46
N LEU A 91 9.81 15.62 2.44
CA LEU A 91 10.16 16.93 1.90
C LEU A 91 9.58 18.06 2.74
N TRP A 92 8.46 17.86 3.43
CA TRP A 92 7.81 18.91 4.23
C TRP A 92 8.34 18.95 5.67
N ALA A 93 8.56 17.80 6.27
CA ALA A 93 8.98 17.65 7.66
C ALA A 93 10.07 16.56 7.79
N PRO A 94 11.24 16.70 7.14
CA PRO A 94 12.32 15.69 7.17
C PRO A 94 12.74 15.31 8.60
N GLY A 95 12.73 16.29 9.51
CA GLY A 95 13.03 16.11 10.93
C GLY A 95 12.04 15.25 11.70
N GLN A 96 10.85 14.93 11.15
CA GLN A 96 9.84 14.09 11.79
C GLN A 96 9.85 12.64 11.27
N ILE A 97 10.57 12.36 10.19
CA ILE A 97 10.67 11.00 9.65
C ILE A 97 11.66 10.18 10.48
N ASN A 98 11.26 8.98 10.87
CA ASN A 98 12.14 7.99 11.47
C ASN A 98 12.68 7.07 10.37
N ALA A 99 13.99 7.11 10.11
CA ALA A 99 14.63 6.29 9.10
C ALA A 99 16.12 6.04 9.43
N PRO A 100 16.71 4.93 8.95
CA PRO A 100 18.14 4.70 9.04
C PRO A 100 18.93 5.84 8.37
N ASN A 101 20.05 6.25 8.99
CA ASN A 101 20.92 7.33 8.49
C ASN A 101 20.20 8.66 8.19
N LYS A 102 19.16 8.98 8.96
CA LYS A 102 18.35 10.19 8.77
C LYS A 102 19.18 11.45 8.58
N GLU A 103 20.16 11.70 9.44
CA GLU A 103 21.00 12.91 9.38
C GLU A 103 21.71 13.03 8.03
N TRP A 104 22.23 11.91 7.50
CA TRP A 104 22.87 11.86 6.19
C TRP A 104 21.89 12.18 5.06
N TRP A 105 20.69 11.59 5.10
CA TRP A 105 19.63 11.81 4.10
C TRP A 105 19.08 13.23 4.11
N THR A 106 19.02 13.86 5.28
CA THR A 106 18.47 15.21 5.44
C THR A 106 19.51 16.33 5.27
N ALA A 107 20.78 15.97 5.08
CA ALA A 107 21.88 16.94 5.02
C ALA A 107 21.85 17.83 3.77
N THR A 108 21.40 17.33 2.63
CA THR A 108 21.40 18.06 1.36
C THR A 108 20.12 17.84 0.57
N GLY A 109 19.76 18.80 -0.29
CA GLY A 109 18.57 18.70 -1.14
C GLY A 109 18.55 17.46 -2.05
N PRO A 110 19.64 17.14 -2.77
CA PRO A 110 19.71 15.93 -3.60
C PRO A 110 19.52 14.63 -2.81
N ARG A 111 20.15 14.51 -1.63
CA ARG A 111 19.99 13.33 -0.76
C ARG A 111 18.54 13.20 -0.30
N LEU A 112 17.93 14.29 0.17
CA LEU A 112 16.55 14.26 0.63
C LEU A 112 15.56 13.92 -0.51
N ARG A 113 15.85 14.38 -1.74
CA ARG A 113 15.07 14.04 -2.92
C ARG A 113 15.18 12.54 -3.27
N ARG A 114 16.38 11.96 -3.23
CA ARG A 114 16.60 10.51 -3.38
C ARG A 114 15.90 9.72 -2.27
N PHE A 115 15.97 10.19 -1.03
CA PHE A 115 15.29 9.59 0.13
C PHE A 115 13.77 9.51 -0.08
N GLU A 116 13.15 10.60 -0.53
CA GLU A 116 11.72 10.63 -0.85
C GLU A 116 11.36 9.61 -1.95
N ARG A 117 12.18 9.46 -3.00
CA ARG A 117 11.98 8.40 -4.01
C ARG A 117 12.00 7.00 -3.37
N LEU A 118 13.02 6.70 -2.57
CA LEU A 118 13.18 5.37 -1.96
C LEU A 118 11.99 5.03 -1.06
N MET A 119 11.55 5.99 -0.25
CA MET A 119 10.38 5.85 0.61
C MET A 119 9.08 5.72 -0.20
N ARG A 120 8.93 6.48 -1.29
CA ARG A 120 7.77 6.35 -2.19
C ARG A 120 7.69 4.96 -2.82
N GLU A 121 8.82 4.42 -3.26
CA GLU A 121 8.91 3.07 -3.81
C GLU A 121 8.53 2.00 -2.76
N ASP A 122 9.00 2.15 -1.52
CA ASP A 122 8.65 1.21 -0.45
C ASP A 122 7.17 1.33 -0.06
N LEU A 123 6.62 2.54 -0.02
CA LEU A 123 5.18 2.76 0.18
C LEU A 123 4.34 2.19 -0.97
N TRP A 124 4.82 2.24 -2.21
CA TRP A 124 4.16 1.54 -3.33
C TRP A 124 4.12 0.02 -3.14
N LEU A 125 5.19 -0.58 -2.63
CA LEU A 125 5.22 -2.02 -2.32
C LEU A 125 4.25 -2.35 -1.18
N ILE A 126 4.22 -1.54 -0.12
CA ILE A 126 3.26 -1.68 0.99
C ILE A 126 1.81 -1.56 0.48
N THR A 127 1.51 -0.54 -0.34
CA THR A 127 0.23 -0.33 -1.01
C THR A 127 -0.17 -1.57 -1.82
N THR A 128 0.75 -2.10 -2.62
CA THR A 128 0.50 -3.26 -3.48
C THR A 128 0.13 -4.50 -2.66
N VAL A 129 0.92 -4.81 -1.63
CA VAL A 129 0.70 -6.01 -0.79
C VAL A 129 -0.57 -5.87 0.05
N THR A 130 -0.84 -4.66 0.57
CA THR A 130 -2.08 -4.36 1.31
C THR A 130 -3.31 -4.47 0.40
N LEU A 131 -3.22 -3.94 -0.82
CA LEU A 131 -4.31 -4.04 -1.78
C LEU A 131 -4.59 -5.50 -2.17
N LEU A 132 -3.55 -6.33 -2.36
CA LEU A 132 -3.70 -7.76 -2.60
C LEU A 132 -4.44 -8.47 -1.45
N LEU A 133 -4.15 -8.13 -0.20
CA LEU A 133 -4.88 -8.66 0.95
C LEU A 133 -6.37 -8.29 0.90
N LEU A 134 -6.68 -7.03 0.59
CA LEU A 134 -8.08 -6.57 0.44
C LEU A 134 -8.79 -7.27 -0.72
N VAL A 135 -8.11 -7.44 -1.86
CA VAL A 135 -8.63 -8.18 -3.01
C VAL A 135 -8.95 -9.63 -2.64
N ALA A 136 -8.08 -10.31 -1.88
CA ALA A 136 -8.35 -11.67 -1.43
C ALA A 136 -9.61 -11.74 -0.54
N GLY A 137 -9.78 -10.77 0.37
CA GLY A 137 -11.02 -10.64 1.16
C GLY A 137 -12.25 -10.40 0.30
N GLN A 138 -12.15 -9.53 -0.71
CA GLN A 138 -13.25 -9.24 -1.65
C GLN A 138 -13.65 -10.46 -2.48
N VAL A 139 -12.67 -11.26 -2.93
CA VAL A 139 -12.93 -12.55 -3.58
C VAL A 139 -13.64 -13.49 -2.59
N GLY A 140 -13.19 -13.55 -1.34
CA GLY A 140 -13.81 -14.33 -0.29
C GLY A 140 -15.29 -13.99 -0.08
N ILE A 141 -15.62 -12.70 -0.02
CA ILE A 141 -17.00 -12.19 0.06
C ILE A 141 -17.84 -12.70 -1.11
N VAL A 142 -17.33 -12.60 -2.34
CA VAL A 142 -18.07 -13.07 -3.53
C VAL A 142 -18.31 -14.57 -3.48
N LEU A 143 -17.30 -15.35 -3.11
CA LEU A 143 -17.42 -16.80 -3.02
C LEU A 143 -18.43 -17.22 -1.95
N ALA A 144 -18.40 -16.59 -0.78
CA ALA A 144 -19.37 -16.84 0.28
C ALA A 144 -20.80 -16.49 -0.18
N ALA A 145 -20.99 -15.31 -0.76
CA ALA A 145 -22.29 -14.83 -1.24
C ALA A 145 -22.91 -15.73 -2.33
N ARG A 146 -22.08 -16.37 -3.17
CA ARG A 146 -22.54 -17.26 -4.25
C ARG A 146 -22.72 -18.72 -3.82
N SER A 147 -22.12 -19.13 -2.71
CA SER A 147 -22.15 -20.53 -2.25
C SER A 147 -23.51 -20.96 -1.66
N GLY A 148 -24.36 -20.00 -1.25
CA GLY A 148 -25.62 -20.27 -0.54
C GLY A 148 -25.45 -20.76 0.90
N GLY A 149 -24.22 -21.08 1.34
CA GLY A 149 -23.92 -21.59 2.68
C GLY A 149 -23.40 -20.53 3.66
N ASP A 150 -23.38 -19.25 3.25
CA ASP A 150 -22.85 -18.11 4.02
C ASP A 150 -21.44 -18.32 4.57
N ALA A 151 -20.64 -19.17 3.93
CA ALA A 151 -19.28 -19.52 4.36
C ALA A 151 -18.27 -19.22 3.26
N MET A 152 -17.19 -18.55 3.63
CA MET A 152 -16.04 -18.39 2.76
C MET A 152 -15.14 -19.64 2.87
N PRO A 153 -14.47 -20.08 1.79
CA PRO A 153 -13.42 -21.10 1.90
C PRO A 153 -12.38 -20.74 2.97
N THR A 154 -12.22 -21.62 3.96
CA THR A 154 -11.45 -21.37 5.19
C THR A 154 -9.95 -21.15 4.96
N TRP A 155 -9.43 -21.51 3.78
CA TRP A 155 -8.04 -21.33 3.41
C TRP A 155 -7.73 -19.93 2.87
N ILE A 156 -8.72 -19.18 2.37
CA ILE A 156 -8.47 -17.90 1.68
C ILE A 156 -7.81 -16.88 2.61
N LEU A 157 -8.41 -16.63 3.78
CA LEU A 157 -7.89 -15.64 4.72
C LEU A 157 -6.52 -16.04 5.29
N PRO A 158 -6.30 -17.28 5.80
CA PRO A 158 -4.99 -17.69 6.27
C PRO A 158 -3.89 -17.60 5.22
N VAL A 159 -4.15 -18.06 3.98
CA VAL A 159 -3.17 -17.99 2.89
C VAL A 159 -2.88 -16.53 2.54
N ALA A 160 -3.91 -15.70 2.37
CA ALA A 160 -3.74 -14.28 2.06
C ALA A 160 -2.96 -13.56 3.18
N LEU A 161 -3.23 -13.88 4.44
CA LEU A 161 -2.54 -13.31 5.59
C LEU A 161 -1.07 -13.76 5.64
N VAL A 162 -0.77 -15.04 5.42
CA VAL A 162 0.62 -15.51 5.36
C VAL A 162 1.38 -14.85 4.22
N VAL A 163 0.79 -14.78 3.02
CA VAL A 163 1.39 -14.09 1.87
C VAL A 163 1.63 -12.62 2.20
N PHE A 164 0.65 -11.94 2.79
CA PHE A 164 0.77 -10.55 3.25
C PHE A 164 1.91 -10.39 4.25
N LEU A 165 1.97 -11.22 5.30
CA LEU A 165 2.98 -11.15 6.36
C LEU A 165 4.40 -11.41 5.83
N VAL A 166 4.55 -12.40 4.94
CA VAL A 166 5.84 -12.69 4.30
C VAL A 166 6.26 -11.53 3.39
N ALA A 167 5.35 -11.02 2.57
CA ALA A 167 5.66 -9.94 1.64
C ALA A 167 5.97 -8.61 2.37
N ILE A 168 5.18 -8.24 3.38
CA ILE A 168 5.45 -7.04 4.18
C ILE A 168 6.75 -7.21 4.98
N GLY A 169 7.01 -8.40 5.52
CA GLY A 169 8.26 -8.73 6.20
C GLY A 169 9.48 -8.58 5.28
N ALA A 170 9.36 -9.04 4.02
CA ALA A 170 10.41 -8.87 3.01
C ALA A 170 10.65 -7.39 2.65
N VAL A 171 9.58 -6.58 2.53
CA VAL A 171 9.70 -5.12 2.33
C VAL A 171 10.37 -4.46 3.53
N MET A 172 9.97 -4.80 4.76
CA MET A 172 10.59 -4.28 5.99
C MET A 172 12.07 -4.67 6.09
N ALA A 173 12.42 -5.94 5.82
CA ALA A 173 13.81 -6.39 5.81
C ALA A 173 14.63 -5.66 4.75
N ARG A 174 14.08 -5.45 3.55
CA ARG A 174 14.71 -4.63 2.50
C ARG A 174 14.97 -3.19 2.96
N MET A 175 14.04 -2.59 3.70
CA MET A 175 14.18 -1.22 4.22
C MET A 175 15.24 -1.13 5.33
N PHE A 176 15.15 -1.98 6.36
CA PHE A 176 15.94 -1.81 7.58
C PHE A 176 17.25 -2.60 7.60
N ILE A 177 17.36 -3.68 6.83
CA ILE A 177 18.53 -4.58 6.83
C ILE A 177 19.28 -4.50 5.49
N GLY A 178 18.57 -4.34 4.38
CA GLY A 178 19.11 -4.46 3.01
C GLY A 178 19.97 -3.30 2.50
N GLY A 179 20.50 -2.43 3.38
CA GLY A 179 21.36 -1.31 3.00
C GLY A 179 20.69 -0.23 2.12
N ARG A 180 19.38 -0.35 1.86
CA ARG A 180 18.63 0.55 0.96
C ARG A 180 18.73 2.02 1.37
N TYR A 181 18.72 2.29 2.67
CA TYR A 181 18.88 3.61 3.27
C TYR A 181 20.31 3.86 3.81
N ALA A 182 21.30 3.11 3.36
CA ALA A 182 22.71 3.43 3.59
C ALA A 182 23.12 4.70 2.84
N ALA A 183 24.23 5.32 3.26
CA ALA A 183 24.85 6.40 2.50
C ALA A 183 25.15 5.92 1.07
N GLN A 184 24.77 6.74 0.09
CA GLN A 184 24.94 6.45 -1.33
C GLN A 184 26.08 7.32 -1.89
N PRO A 185 27.22 6.72 -2.29
CA PRO A 185 28.40 7.47 -2.71
C PRO A 185 28.20 8.35 -3.96
N ASP A 186 27.18 8.07 -4.78
CA ASP A 186 26.80 8.89 -5.93
C ASP A 186 26.23 10.27 -5.54
N LEU A 187 25.98 10.50 -4.25
CA LEU A 187 25.43 11.73 -3.69
C LEU A 187 26.36 12.39 -2.64
N GLU A 188 27.64 12.01 -2.63
CA GLU A 188 28.67 12.69 -1.83
C GLU A 188 29.08 14.04 -2.39
#